data_AF-A0A814DBI9-F1
#
_entry.id   AF-A0A814DBI9-F1
#
_cell.length_a   1.000
_cell.length_b   1.000
_cell.length_c   1.000
_cell.angle_alpha   90.00
_cell.angle_beta   90.00
_cell.angle_gamma   90.00
#
_symmetry.space_group_name_H-M   'P 1'
#
loop_
_entity.id
_entity.type
_entity.pdbx_description
1 polymer ?
#
loop_
_entity_poly.entity_id
_entity_poly.type
_entity_poly.pdbx_seq_one_letter_code
_entity_poly.pdbx_strand_id
1 'polypeptide(L)'
;MENGGCYTIIQKKGSCEDINNYLGISILTTVAKLFEKLIHKQILEYLDKNNILSGDQHEFRANHSCETSLHEVITEINKIRSKRLIGLLLFIDFRKAFDTIDSQILLIKLKKYGFYKLINYFANRIQQVKIDENILDPLEIKLGVHQGSVLGPLLLLIFINDILSYLKDFMVKLFADDTTIIQTDSNFQRLLTNFNQTSK
;
A
#
# COMPACT_ATOMS: atom_id res chain seq x y z
N MET A 1 21.70 -16.98 -8.49
CA MET A 1 20.38 -17.40 -8.99
C MET A 1 19.76 -16.19 -9.65
N GLU A 2 19.73 -16.19 -10.98
CA GLU A 2 19.12 -15.11 -11.76
C GLU A 2 17.60 -15.18 -11.61
N ASN A 3 17.05 -14.32 -10.76
CA ASN A 3 15.61 -14.13 -10.66
C ASN A 3 15.15 -13.22 -11.81
N GLY A 4 15.24 -13.71 -13.04
CA GLY A 4 14.76 -13.01 -14.23
C GLY A 4 13.23 -13.06 -14.31
N GLY A 5 12.56 -11.93 -14.02
CA GLY A 5 11.13 -11.74 -14.30
C GLY A 5 10.93 -11.13 -15.69
N CYS A 6 9.89 -11.54 -16.41
CA CYS A 6 9.48 -10.89 -17.67
C CYS A 6 8.61 -9.67 -17.33
N TYR A 7 8.90 -8.51 -17.91
CA TYR A 7 8.08 -7.31 -17.69
C TYR A 7 7.13 -7.10 -18.86
N THR A 8 5.85 -6.95 -18.57
CA THR A 8 4.83 -6.61 -19.57
C THR A 8 4.22 -5.26 -19.22
N ILE A 9 4.05 -4.43 -20.25
CA ILE A 9 3.45 -3.11 -20.10
C ILE A 9 1.97 -3.19 -20.48
N ILE A 10 1.08 -2.78 -19.59
CA ILE A 10 -0.36 -2.66 -19.87
C ILE A 10 -0.77 -1.19 -19.83
N GLN A 11 -1.53 -0.74 -20.84
CA GLN A 11 -2.09 0.60 -20.86
C GLN A 11 -3.33 0.67 -19.96
N LYS A 12 -3.35 1.61 -19.00
CA LYS A 12 -4.49 1.77 -18.08
C LYS A 12 -5.61 2.59 -18.72
N LYS A 13 -5.33 3.85 -19.09
CA LYS A 13 -6.24 4.84 -19.72
C LYS A 13 -5.43 5.99 -20.35
N GLY A 14 -5.93 6.63 -21.41
CA GLY A 14 -5.36 7.86 -22.01
C GLY A 14 -4.67 7.65 -23.37
N SER A 15 -4.00 8.70 -23.88
CA SER A 15 -3.21 8.67 -25.11
C SER A 15 -2.01 7.72 -25.02
N CYS A 16 -1.65 7.10 -26.14
CA CYS A 16 -0.52 6.14 -26.24
C CYS A 16 0.87 6.80 -26.16
N GLU A 17 0.94 8.13 -26.14
CA GLU A 17 2.20 8.88 -26.17
C GLU A 17 2.77 9.15 -24.77
N ASP A 18 1.92 9.08 -23.74
CA ASP A 18 2.33 9.35 -22.36
C ASP A 18 2.79 8.06 -21.65
N ILE A 19 4.09 7.98 -21.36
CA ILE A 19 4.69 6.85 -20.63
C ILE A 19 4.05 6.63 -19.24
N ASN A 20 3.43 7.67 -18.68
CA ASN A 20 2.76 7.61 -17.39
C ASN A 20 1.44 6.83 -17.41
N ASN A 21 0.83 6.62 -18.58
CA ASN A 21 -0.41 5.88 -18.76
C ASN A 21 -0.21 4.35 -18.83
N TYR A 22 1.05 3.93 -18.79
CA TYR A 22 1.47 2.55 -18.85
C TYR A 22 1.81 2.03 -17.44
N LEU A 23 1.47 0.76 -17.22
CA LEU A 23 1.69 0.00 -16.01
C LEU A 23 2.66 -1.13 -16.28
N GLY A 24 3.82 -1.12 -15.62
CA GLY A 24 4.78 -2.21 -15.69
C GLY A 24 4.36 -3.35 -14.75
N ILE A 25 4.02 -4.50 -15.30
CA ILE A 25 3.71 -5.72 -14.54
C ILE A 25 4.90 -6.67 -14.63
N SER A 26 5.42 -7.08 -13.48
CA SER A 26 6.43 -8.13 -13.40
C SER A 26 5.75 -9.50 -13.38
N ILE A 27 6.04 -10.30 -14.39
CA ILE A 27 5.65 -11.70 -14.46
C ILE A 27 6.72 -12.51 -13.76
N LEU A 28 6.44 -12.83 -12.50
CA LEU A 28 7.24 -13.77 -11.72
C LEU A 28 7.11 -15.19 -12.30
N THR A 29 8.22 -15.93 -12.26
CA THR A 29 8.23 -17.37 -12.55
C THR A 29 7.34 -18.12 -11.55
N THR A 30 6.83 -19.30 -11.93
CA THR A 30 5.97 -20.11 -11.05
C THR A 30 6.66 -20.45 -9.72
N VAL A 31 7.97 -20.71 -9.76
CA VAL A 31 8.78 -20.98 -8.56
C VAL A 31 8.84 -19.74 -7.66
N ALA A 32 9.09 -18.56 -8.22
CA ALA A 32 9.11 -17.31 -7.46
C ALA A 32 7.73 -17.00 -6.85
N LYS A 33 6.63 -17.21 -7.59
CA LYS A 33 5.27 -17.04 -7.07
C LYS A 33 4.97 -17.97 -5.90
N LEU A 34 5.38 -19.24 -5.99
CA LEU A 34 5.20 -20.21 -4.91
C LEU A 34 5.99 -19.80 -3.67
N PHE A 35 7.25 -19.43 -3.86
CA PHE A 35 8.12 -18.97 -2.78
C PHE A 35 7.57 -17.73 -2.08
N GLU A 36 7.16 -16.71 -2.85
CA GLU A 36 6.54 -15.50 -2.32
C GLU A 36 5.24 -15.80 -1.57
N LYS A 37 4.42 -16.75 -2.06
CA LYS A 37 3.20 -17.17 -1.37
C LYS A 37 3.47 -17.82 0.00
N LEU A 38 4.53 -18.63 0.11
CA LEU A 38 4.94 -19.22 1.38
C LEU A 38 5.42 -18.16 2.36
N ILE A 39 6.24 -17.21 1.89
CA ILE A 39 6.71 -16.10 2.72
C ILE A 39 5.55 -15.21 3.16
N HIS A 40 4.65 -14.88 2.24
CA HIS A 40 3.47 -14.05 2.50
C HIS A 40 2.65 -14.62 3.65
N LYS A 41 2.39 -15.94 3.65
CA LYS A 41 1.69 -16.62 4.73
C LYS A 41 2.42 -16.48 6.07
N GLN A 42 3.73 -16.73 6.10
CA GLN A 42 4.51 -16.63 7.34
C GLN A 42 4.55 -15.21 7.91
N ILE A 43 4.67 -14.20 7.04
CA ILE A 43 4.68 -12.80 7.47
C ILE A 43 3.32 -12.41 8.04
N LEU A 44 2.22 -12.73 7.35
CA LEU A 44 0.87 -12.45 7.86
C LEU A 44 0.63 -13.08 9.22
N GLU A 45 0.92 -14.38 9.38
CA GLU A 45 0.77 -15.08 10.65
C GLU A 45 1.59 -14.42 11.77
N TYR A 46 2.80 -13.94 11.47
CA TYR A 46 3.63 -13.20 12.42
C TYR A 46 3.04 -11.81 12.75
N LEU A 47 2.56 -11.08 11.75
CA LEU A 47 1.97 -9.75 11.93
C LEU A 47 0.69 -9.82 12.78
N ASP A 48 -0.16 -10.81 12.51
CA ASP A 48 -1.40 -11.05 13.26
C ASP A 48 -1.10 -11.50 14.70
N LYS A 49 -0.18 -12.45 14.89
CA LYS A 49 0.18 -12.96 16.23
C LYS A 49 0.75 -11.88 17.15
N ASN A 50 1.48 -10.91 16.59
CA ASN A 50 2.08 -9.81 17.35
C ASN A 50 1.22 -8.54 17.36
N ASN A 51 0.01 -8.55 16.77
CA ASN A 51 -0.86 -7.37 16.63
C ASN A 51 -0.12 -6.15 16.06
N ILE A 52 0.75 -6.37 15.08
CA ILE A 52 1.59 -5.31 14.51
C ILE A 52 0.79 -4.40 13.58
N LEU A 53 -0.13 -4.99 12.81
CA LEU A 53 -1.01 -4.24 11.93
C LEU A 53 -2.13 -3.61 12.76
N SER A 54 -2.45 -2.35 12.46
CA SER A 54 -3.51 -1.61 13.15
C SER A 54 -4.90 -2.08 12.74
N GLY A 55 -5.82 -2.20 13.70
CA GLY A 55 -7.19 -2.74 13.47
C GLY A 55 -8.02 -2.00 12.43
N ASP A 56 -7.71 -0.72 12.17
CA ASP A 56 -8.38 0.11 11.16
C ASP A 56 -7.83 -0.05 9.73
N GLN A 57 -6.98 -1.05 9.51
CA GLN A 57 -6.46 -1.43 8.21
C GLN A 57 -7.14 -2.70 7.72
N HIS A 58 -8.05 -2.54 6.76
CA HIS A 58 -8.98 -3.60 6.34
C HIS A 58 -8.46 -4.41 5.14
N GLU A 59 -7.70 -3.81 4.22
CA GLU A 59 -7.25 -4.55 3.04
C GLU A 59 -6.11 -5.53 3.33
N PHE A 60 -6.09 -6.67 2.63
CA PHE A 60 -5.13 -7.77 2.79
C PHE A 60 -5.15 -8.52 4.12
N ARG A 61 -6.17 -8.31 4.96
CA ARG A 61 -6.47 -9.18 6.12
C ARG A 61 -7.52 -10.22 5.78
N ALA A 62 -7.43 -11.39 6.41
CA ALA A 62 -8.49 -12.39 6.33
C ALA A 62 -9.80 -11.82 6.92
N ASN A 63 -10.93 -12.05 6.23
CA ASN A 63 -12.29 -11.62 6.62
C ASN A 63 -12.61 -10.13 6.49
N HIS A 64 -11.81 -9.36 5.75
CA HIS A 64 -12.13 -7.97 5.42
C HIS A 64 -12.28 -7.81 3.90
N SER A 65 -13.42 -7.29 3.46
CA SER A 65 -13.75 -6.99 2.07
C SER A 65 -14.00 -5.49 1.86
N CYS A 66 -14.01 -5.06 0.59
CA CYS A 66 -14.42 -3.70 0.23
C CYS A 66 -15.82 -3.36 0.79
N GLU A 67 -16.74 -4.32 0.77
CA GLU A 67 -18.09 -4.17 1.32
C GLU A 67 -18.06 -3.92 2.83
N THR A 68 -17.22 -4.62 3.59
CA THR A 68 -17.10 -4.40 5.05
C THR A 68 -16.53 -3.01 5.36
N SER A 69 -15.50 -2.57 4.62
CA SER A 69 -14.91 -1.24 4.79
C SER A 69 -15.94 -0.13 4.49
N LEU A 70 -16.68 -0.27 3.39
CA LEU A 70 -17.73 0.67 3.01
C LEU A 70 -18.88 0.69 4.02
N HIS A 71 -19.29 -0.48 4.52
CA HIS A 71 -20.32 -0.58 5.55
C HIS A 71 -19.89 0.10 6.86
N GLU A 72 -18.62 -0.03 7.26
CA GLU A 72 -18.09 0.70 8.42
C GLU A 72 -18.15 2.21 8.22
N VAL A 73 -17.71 2.72 7.07
CA VAL A 73 -17.78 4.16 6.75
C VAL A 73 -19.22 4.66 6.79
N ILE A 74 -20.17 3.94 6.20
CA ILE A 74 -21.61 4.29 6.24
C ILE A 74 -22.13 4.27 7.68
N THR A 75 -21.74 3.27 8.47
CA THR A 75 -22.13 3.17 9.88
C THR A 75 -21.66 4.37 10.67
N GLU A 76 -20.43 4.84 10.42
CA GLU A 76 -19.88 6.03 11.05
C GLU A 76 -20.60 7.31 10.61
N ILE A 77 -20.90 7.48 9.33
CA ILE A 77 -21.71 8.60 8.83
C ILE A 77 -23.09 8.61 9.52
N ASN A 78 -23.72 7.44 9.67
CA ASN A 78 -25.01 7.32 10.34
C ASN A 78 -24.92 7.68 11.84
N LYS A 79 -23.83 7.32 12.52
CA LYS A 79 -23.58 7.73 13.92
C LYS A 79 -23.36 9.23 14.06
N ILE A 80 -22.66 9.85 13.12
CA ILE A 80 -22.45 11.32 13.10
C ILE A 80 -23.80 12.03 12.94
N ARG A 81 -24.61 11.54 12.00
CA ARG A 81 -25.94 12.07 11.73
C ARG A 81 -26.88 11.91 12.92
N SER A 82 -26.88 10.75 13.59
CA SER A 82 -27.74 10.51 14.77
C SER A 82 -27.38 11.42 15.94
N LYS A 83 -26.09 11.75 16.11
CA LYS A 83 -25.60 12.70 17.12
C LYS A 83 -25.76 14.17 16.73
N ARG A 84 -26.31 14.48 15.55
CA ARG A 84 -26.42 15.85 14.98
C ARG A 84 -25.07 16.59 14.93
N LEU A 85 -24.00 15.85 14.71
CA LEU A 85 -22.65 16.41 14.52
C LEU A 85 -22.41 16.68 13.02
N ILE A 86 -21.44 17.52 12.75
CA ILE A 86 -20.90 17.76 11.41
C ILE A 86 -19.71 16.82 11.22
N GLY A 87 -19.74 16.03 10.15
CA GLY A 87 -18.64 15.15 9.75
C GLY A 87 -17.90 15.72 8.55
N LEU A 88 -16.57 15.79 8.64
CA LEU A 88 -15.67 16.04 7.51
C LEU A 88 -15.01 14.72 7.12
N LEU A 89 -15.14 14.34 5.86
CA LEU A 89 -14.52 13.14 5.29
C LEU A 89 -13.50 13.58 4.24
N LEU A 90 -12.25 13.15 4.40
CA LEU A 90 -11.18 13.32 3.43
C LEU A 90 -10.85 11.96 2.83
N PHE A 91 -10.93 11.85 1.51
CA PHE A 91 -10.49 10.69 0.75
C PHE A 91 -9.15 11.00 0.10
N ILE A 92 -8.14 10.17 0.38
CA ILE A 92 -6.79 10.25 -0.18
C ILE A 92 -6.56 9.00 -1.01
N ASP A 93 -6.21 9.21 -2.28
CA ASP A 93 -5.81 8.16 -3.23
C ASP A 93 -4.32 8.37 -3.58
N PHE A 94 -3.48 7.37 -3.28
CA PHE A 94 -2.05 7.41 -3.60
C PHE A 94 -1.80 7.02 -5.06
N ARG A 95 -1.47 8.02 -5.88
CA ARG A 95 -1.07 7.77 -7.29
C ARG A 95 0.13 6.82 -7.35
N LYS A 96 -0.06 5.70 -8.05
CA LYS A 96 1.00 4.68 -8.27
C LYS A 96 1.69 4.28 -6.95
N ALA A 97 0.89 3.94 -5.94
CA ALA A 97 1.38 3.62 -4.60
C ALA A 97 2.52 2.59 -4.60
N PHE A 98 2.45 1.56 -5.43
CA PHE A 98 3.50 0.54 -5.57
C PHE A 98 4.80 1.05 -6.18
N ASP A 99 4.72 1.98 -7.13
CA ASP A 99 5.89 2.54 -7.84
C ASP A 99 6.58 3.64 -7.01
N THR A 100 5.85 4.25 -6.08
CA THR A 100 6.32 5.38 -5.26
C THR A 100 6.91 4.95 -3.92
N ILE A 101 6.90 3.66 -3.60
CA ILE A 101 7.55 3.15 -2.38
C ILE A 101 9.07 3.30 -2.50
N ASP A 102 9.64 4.10 -1.59
CA ASP A 102 11.07 4.19 -1.40
C ASP A 102 11.62 2.87 -0.83
N SER A 103 12.54 2.24 -1.57
CA SER A 103 13.11 0.95 -1.21
C SER A 103 13.95 1.02 0.08
N GLN A 104 14.66 2.12 0.34
CA GLN A 104 15.48 2.26 1.54
C GLN A 104 14.61 2.36 2.79
N ILE A 105 13.55 3.18 2.73
CA ILE A 105 12.58 3.31 3.83
C ILE A 105 11.89 1.97 4.09
N LEU A 106 11.49 1.24 3.04
CA LEU A 106 10.90 -0.08 3.17
C LEU A 106 11.85 -1.07 3.86
N LEU A 107 13.13 -1.10 3.49
CA LEU A 107 14.12 -1.99 4.11
C LEU A 107 14.35 -1.64 5.60
N ILE A 108 14.37 -0.34 5.94
CA ILE A 108 14.44 0.12 7.33
C ILE A 108 13.22 -0.36 8.12
N LYS A 109 12.01 -0.25 7.57
CA LYS A 109 10.78 -0.74 8.19
C LYS A 109 10.80 -2.26 8.37
N LEU A 110 11.18 -3.02 7.34
CA LEU A 110 11.32 -4.47 7.43
C LEU A 110 12.30 -4.88 8.53
N LYS A 111 13.41 -4.17 8.67
CA LYS A 111 14.37 -4.36 9.76
C LYS A 111 13.73 -4.11 11.12
N LYS A 112 12.98 -3.01 11.27
CA LYS A 112 12.26 -2.65 12.50
C LYS A 112 11.24 -3.71 12.91
N TYR A 113 10.55 -4.33 11.96
CA TYR A 113 9.57 -5.40 12.21
C TYR A 113 10.20 -6.80 12.42
N GLY A 114 11.52 -6.94 12.25
CA GLY A 114 12.26 -8.18 12.49
C GLY A 114 12.47 -9.06 11.25
N PHE A 115 12.16 -8.56 10.05
CA PHE A 115 12.24 -9.31 8.79
C PHE A 115 13.62 -9.26 8.12
N TYR A 116 14.70 -9.48 8.88
CA TYR A 116 16.08 -9.35 8.40
C TYR A 116 16.40 -10.22 7.17
N LYS A 117 15.82 -11.42 7.09
CA LYS A 117 16.06 -12.35 5.96
C LYS A 117 15.42 -11.89 4.66
N LEU A 118 14.34 -11.11 4.72
CA LEU A 118 13.68 -10.56 3.53
C LEU A 118 14.45 -9.38 2.92
N ILE A 119 15.25 -8.67 3.72
CA ILE A 119 16.08 -7.55 3.24
C ILE A 119 16.96 -8.01 2.08
N ASN A 120 17.60 -9.18 2.20
CA ASN A 120 18.47 -9.73 1.17
C ASN A 120 17.72 -10.16 -0.10
N TYR A 121 16.43 -10.51 0.01
CA TYR A 121 15.61 -10.86 -1.15
C TYR A 121 15.23 -9.62 -1.97
N PHE A 122 15.07 -8.47 -1.31
CA PHE A 122 14.71 -7.21 -1.97
C PHE A 122 15.88 -6.28 -2.28
N ALA A 123 17.04 -6.49 -1.66
CA ALA A 123 18.25 -5.71 -1.92
C ALA A 123 18.88 -6.05 -3.28
N ASN A 124 19.49 -5.05 -3.91
CA ASN A 124 20.31 -5.18 -5.12
C ASN A 124 19.60 -5.88 -6.29
N ARG A 125 18.29 -5.68 -6.44
CA ARG A 125 17.56 -6.22 -7.58
C ARG A 125 17.94 -5.46 -8.84
N ILE A 126 18.23 -6.22 -9.89
CA ILE A 126 18.53 -5.71 -11.22
C ILE A 126 17.38 -6.14 -12.13
N GLN A 127 16.89 -5.22 -12.94
CA GLN A 127 15.94 -5.50 -14.01
C GLN A 127 16.64 -5.34 -15.35
N GLN A 128 16.19 -6.11 -16.33
CA GLN A 128 16.64 -5.99 -17.70
C GLN A 128 15.41 -6.02 -18.60
N VAL A 129 15.39 -5.12 -19.59
CA VAL A 129 14.26 -5.01 -20.51
C VAL A 129 14.65 -5.67 -21.82
N LYS A 130 13.80 -6.59 -22.30
CA LYS A 130 13.93 -7.20 -23.63
C LYS A 130 12.80 -6.67 -24.52
N ILE A 131 13.16 -6.05 -25.63
CA ILE A 131 12.23 -5.59 -26.67
C ILE A 131 12.60 -6.35 -27.95
N ASP A 132 11.71 -7.22 -28.41
CA ASP A 132 11.94 -8.17 -29.51
C ASP A 132 13.20 -9.03 -29.26
N GLU A 133 14.22 -8.95 -30.12
CA GLU A 133 15.49 -9.64 -29.95
C GLU A 133 16.54 -8.82 -29.20
N ASN A 134 16.27 -7.53 -28.95
CA ASN A 134 17.20 -6.63 -28.30
C ASN A 134 17.03 -6.69 -26.78
N ILE A 135 18.14 -6.94 -26.10
CA ILE A 135 18.22 -6.90 -24.64
C ILE A 135 18.93 -5.61 -24.26
N LEU A 136 18.24 -4.75 -23.50
CA LEU A 136 18.80 -3.50 -22.97
C LEU A 136 19.72 -3.77 -21.79
N ASP A 137 20.54 -2.79 -21.44
CA ASP A 137 21.43 -2.90 -20.30
C ASP A 137 20.67 -3.11 -18.98
N PRO A 138 21.24 -3.91 -18.05
CA PRO A 138 20.68 -4.09 -16.73
C PRO A 138 20.59 -2.77 -15.97
N LEU A 139 19.42 -2.48 -15.40
CA LEU A 139 19.15 -1.32 -14.56
C LEU A 139 18.89 -1.77 -13.13
N GLU A 140 19.49 -1.06 -12.17
CA GLU A 140 19.19 -1.27 -10.75
C GLU A 140 17.78 -0.79 -10.41
N ILE A 141 17.02 -1.60 -9.69
CA ILE A 141 15.66 -1.28 -9.25
C ILE A 141 15.75 -0.51 -7.93
N LYS A 142 15.67 0.82 -8.03
CA LYS A 142 15.76 1.72 -6.87
C LYS A 142 14.42 1.97 -6.18
N LEU A 143 13.30 1.75 -6.87
CA LEU A 143 11.96 2.11 -6.39
C LEU A 143 10.97 0.96 -6.62
N GLY A 144 10.09 0.78 -5.63
CA GLY A 144 8.87 0.02 -5.77
C GLY A 144 8.96 -1.50 -5.58
N VAL A 145 7.83 -2.05 -5.13
CA VAL A 145 7.58 -3.49 -5.27
C VAL A 145 6.81 -3.68 -6.57
N HIS A 146 7.36 -4.47 -7.49
CA HIS A 146 6.73 -4.63 -8.79
C HIS A 146 5.30 -5.13 -8.67
N GLN A 147 4.42 -4.46 -9.40
CA GLN A 147 3.05 -4.92 -9.57
C GLN A 147 3.06 -6.30 -10.23
N GLY A 148 2.37 -7.26 -9.62
CA GLY A 148 2.44 -8.69 -9.99
C GLY A 148 3.25 -9.56 -9.01
N SER A 149 3.94 -8.96 -8.04
CA SER A 149 4.47 -9.67 -6.88
C SER A 149 3.35 -10.10 -5.93
N VAL A 150 3.45 -11.31 -5.39
CA VAL A 150 2.54 -11.81 -4.35
C VAL A 150 2.80 -11.08 -3.03
N LEU A 151 4.04 -10.65 -2.78
CA LEU A 151 4.42 -9.89 -1.59
C LEU A 151 4.18 -8.38 -1.72
N GLY A 152 4.00 -7.85 -2.93
CA GLY A 152 3.80 -6.43 -3.19
C GLY A 152 2.74 -5.78 -2.30
N PRO A 153 1.50 -6.28 -2.30
CA PRO A 153 0.44 -5.72 -1.48
C PRO A 153 0.75 -5.73 0.02
N LEU A 154 1.36 -6.80 0.52
CA LEU A 154 1.73 -6.93 1.94
C LEU A 154 2.84 -5.93 2.33
N LEU A 155 3.78 -5.64 1.43
CA LEU A 155 4.83 -4.67 1.67
C LEU A 155 4.31 -3.24 1.66
N LEU A 156 3.35 -2.92 0.77
CA LEU A 156 2.63 -1.65 0.80
C LEU A 156 1.87 -1.49 2.12
N LEU A 157 1.21 -2.56 2.58
CA LEU A 157 0.51 -2.60 3.87
C LEU A 157 1.44 -2.24 5.04
N ILE A 158 2.60 -2.89 5.12
CA ILE A 158 3.64 -2.63 6.13
C ILE A 158 4.17 -1.20 6.01
N PHE A 159 4.31 -0.69 4.79
CA PHE A 159 4.80 0.66 4.54
C PHE A 159 3.82 1.71 5.06
N ILE A 160 2.53 1.57 4.75
CA ILE A 160 1.49 2.54 5.14
C ILE A 160 1.08 2.41 6.61
N ASN A 161 1.23 1.24 7.25
CA ASN A 161 0.77 0.99 8.63
C ASN A 161 1.17 2.07 9.65
N ASP A 162 2.37 2.68 9.49
CA ASP A 162 2.84 3.73 10.40
C ASP A 162 2.04 5.04 10.29
N ILE A 163 1.30 5.29 9.20
CA ILE A 163 0.52 6.52 8.99
C ILE A 163 -0.52 6.73 10.09
N LEU A 164 -1.09 5.63 10.59
CA LEU A 164 -2.08 5.63 11.67
C LEU A 164 -1.48 6.13 12.99
N SER A 165 -0.18 5.96 13.19
CA SER A 165 0.50 6.47 14.39
C SER A 165 0.66 8.00 14.38
N TYR A 166 0.62 8.63 13.21
CA TYR A 166 0.68 10.09 13.05
C TYR A 166 -0.72 10.74 13.04
N LEU A 167 -1.77 9.97 12.77
CA LEU A 167 -3.15 10.46 12.64
C LEU A 167 -4.04 10.06 13.83
N LYS A 168 -3.46 9.94 15.03
CA LYS A 168 -4.18 9.47 16.24
C LYS A 168 -5.38 10.32 16.64
N ASP A 169 -5.36 11.61 16.29
CA ASP A 169 -6.45 12.55 16.58
C ASP A 169 -7.63 12.43 15.60
N PHE A 170 -7.46 11.61 14.55
CA PHE A 170 -8.47 11.38 13.53
C PHE A 170 -8.96 9.94 13.56
N MET A 171 -10.21 9.74 13.17
CA MET A 171 -10.66 8.40 12.82
C MET A 171 -10.22 8.12 11.38
N VAL A 172 -9.26 7.22 11.22
CA VAL A 172 -8.71 6.87 9.91
C VAL A 172 -9.14 5.46 9.55
N LYS A 173 -9.58 5.25 8.32
CA LYS A 173 -9.88 3.95 7.73
C LYS A 173 -8.99 3.75 6.53
N LEU A 174 -8.22 2.66 6.53
CA LEU A 174 -7.31 2.30 5.45
C LEU A 174 -7.83 1.08 4.68
N PHE A 175 -7.87 1.22 3.36
CA PHE A 175 -8.13 0.13 2.41
C PHE A 175 -7.01 0.18 1.35
N ALA A 176 -5.92 -0.58 1.60
CA ALA A 176 -4.64 -0.51 0.89
C ALA A 176 -4.12 0.91 0.67
N ASP A 177 -4.23 1.41 -0.57
CA ASP A 177 -3.84 2.74 -0.99
C ASP A 177 -4.94 3.79 -0.81
N ASP A 178 -6.20 3.39 -0.63
CA ASP A 178 -7.29 4.29 -0.28
C ASP A 178 -7.28 4.59 1.23
N THR A 179 -7.08 5.86 1.57
CA THR A 179 -7.10 6.35 2.94
C THR A 179 -8.29 7.29 3.14
N THR A 180 -9.18 6.94 4.07
CA THR A 180 -10.30 7.79 4.47
C THR A 180 -10.05 8.35 5.87
N ILE A 181 -9.99 9.66 6.00
CA ILE A 181 -9.86 10.36 7.29
C ILE A 181 -11.21 11.00 7.63
N ILE A 182 -11.70 10.76 8.83
CA ILE A 182 -12.98 11.26 9.32
C ILE A 182 -12.75 12.07 10.60
N GLN A 183 -13.25 13.30 10.59
CA GLN A 183 -13.28 14.18 11.75
C GLN A 183 -14.70 14.67 12.01
N THR A 184 -15.06 14.85 13.27
CA THR A 184 -16.42 15.24 13.66
C THR A 184 -16.38 16.33 14.70
N ASP A 185 -17.26 17.33 14.57
CA ASP A 185 -17.48 18.36 15.58
C ASP A 185 -18.93 18.84 15.54
N SER A 186 -19.40 19.39 16.65
CA SER A 186 -20.65 20.14 16.73
C SER A 186 -20.59 21.49 16.01
N ASN A 187 -19.39 22.08 15.84
CA ASN A 187 -19.20 23.40 15.26
C ASN A 187 -18.26 23.34 14.04
N PHE A 188 -18.75 23.85 12.91
CA PHE A 188 -18.03 23.84 11.63
C PHE A 188 -16.70 24.61 11.66
N GLN A 189 -16.62 25.75 12.34
CA GLN A 189 -15.38 26.53 12.43
C GLN A 189 -14.33 25.83 13.28
N ARG A 190 -14.74 25.15 14.37
CA ARG A 190 -13.82 24.34 15.18
C ARG A 190 -13.31 23.14 14.39
N LEU A 191 -14.20 22.48 13.65
CA LEU A 191 -13.85 21.38 12.76
C LEU A 191 -12.77 21.78 11.75
N LEU A 192 -12.97 22.91 11.04
CA LEU A 192 -11.99 23.43 10.08
C LEU A 192 -10.68 23.86 10.73
N THR A 193 -10.74 24.49 11.91
CA THR A 193 -9.54 24.96 12.60
C THR A 193 -8.69 23.78 13.06
N ASN A 194 -9.32 22.77 13.67
CA ASN A 194 -8.64 21.55 14.11
C ASN A 194 -8.05 20.80 12.92
N PHE A 195 -8.78 20.67 11.82
CA PHE A 195 -8.29 20.01 10.61
C PHE A 195 -7.06 20.72 10.01
N ASN A 196 -7.08 22.06 9.95
CA ASN A 196 -5.98 22.84 9.37
C ASN A 196 -4.76 22.96 10.29
N GLN A 197 -4.94 22.91 11.61
CA GLN A 197 -3.83 22.97 12.56
C GLN A 197 -2.99 21.69 12.55
N THR A 198 -3.59 20.53 12.30
CA THR A 198 -2.88 19.25 12.24
C THR A 198 -2.19 18.98 10.90
N SER A 199 -2.30 19.89 9.93
CA SER A 199 -1.61 19.82 8.61
C SER A 199 -0.23 20.50 8.60
N LYS A 200 0.26 20.97 9.75
CA LYS A 200 1.61 21.52 9.95
C LYS A 200 2.48 20.55 10.74
#